data_AF-A0A2E7GWP7-F1
#
_entry.id   AF-A0A2E7GWP7-F1
#
_cell.length_a   1.000
_cell.length_b   1.000
_cell.length_c   1.000
_cell.angle_alpha   90.00
_cell.angle_beta   90.00
_cell.angle_gamma   90.00
#
_symmetry.space_group_name_H-M   'P 1'
#
loop_
_entity.id
_entity.type
_entity.pdbx_description
1 polymer ?
#
loop_
_entity_poly.entity_id
_entity_poly.type
_entity_poly.pdbx_seq_one_letter_code
_entity_poly.pdbx_strand_id
1 'polypeptide(L)' 'PVVAICDANNRLRNVDLALPANNKGRRSLALVYWLLAREMLKAKGTVKSDLEFELAEDVDDWESTF' A
#
# COMPACT_ATOMS: atom_id res chain seq x y z
N PRO A 1 10.96 1.91 -14.14
CA PRO A 1 10.89 0.61 -13.43
C PRO A 1 9.43 0.34 -13.01
N VAL A 2 8.98 -0.90 -13.07
CA VAL A 2 7.62 -1.35 -12.72
C VAL A 2 7.64 -2.05 -11.37
N VAL A 3 6.90 -1.51 -10.42
CA VAL A 3 6.65 -2.11 -9.10
C VAL A 3 5.23 -2.65 -9.08
N ALA A 4 5.04 -3.92 -8.71
CA ALA A 4 3.73 -4.57 -8.71
C ALA A 4 3.41 -5.21 -7.35
N ILE A 5 2.14 -5.17 -6.95
CA ILE A 5 1.62 -5.92 -5.79
C ILE A 5 1.14 -7.29 -6.29
N CYS A 6 1.74 -8.37 -5.78
CA CYS A 6 1.55 -9.72 -6.33
C CYS A 6 1.14 -10.75 -5.27
N ASP A 7 0.16 -11.60 -5.62
CA ASP A 7 -0.18 -12.83 -4.92
C ASP A 7 0.62 -14.03 -5.47
N ALA A 8 0.42 -15.21 -4.88
CA ALA A 8 1.09 -16.45 -5.29
C ALA A 8 0.74 -16.92 -6.72
N ASN A 9 -0.30 -16.36 -7.35
CA ASN A 9 -0.78 -16.77 -8.67
C ASN A 9 -0.34 -15.82 -9.80
N ASN A 10 0.25 -14.66 -9.47
CA ASN A 10 0.67 -13.71 -10.50
C ASN A 10 1.95 -14.13 -11.21
N ARG A 11 2.03 -13.83 -12.51
CA ARG A 11 3.25 -13.97 -13.31
C ARG A 11 4.03 -12.65 -13.25
N LEU A 12 5.29 -12.70 -12.84
CA LEU A 12 6.17 -11.52 -12.69
C LEU A 12 6.78 -11.03 -14.02
N ARG A 13 6.11 -11.24 -15.15
CA ARG A 13 6.66 -10.81 -16.45
C ARG A 13 6.59 -9.28 -16.53
N ASN A 14 7.69 -8.64 -16.93
CA ASN A 14 7.81 -7.17 -17.00
C ASN A 14 7.67 -6.45 -15.64
N VAL A 15 7.93 -7.13 -14.53
CA VAL A 15 7.94 -6.54 -13.18
C VAL A 15 9.39 -6.46 -12.70
N ASP A 16 9.85 -5.25 -12.36
CA ASP A 16 11.21 -5.03 -11.84
C ASP A 16 11.29 -5.28 -10.33
N LEU A 17 10.21 -5.01 -9.59
CA LEU A 17 10.09 -5.24 -8.15
C LEU A 17 8.69 -5.74 -7.80
N ALA A 18 8.61 -6.88 -7.11
CA ALA A 18 7.35 -7.46 -6.66
C ALA A 18 7.18 -7.26 -5.14
N LEU A 19 6.06 -6.66 -4.74
CA LEU A 19 5.62 -6.57 -3.35
C LEU A 19 4.64 -7.72 -3.08
N PRO A 20 5.03 -8.75 -2.30
CA PRO A 20 4.17 -9.88 -2.02
C PRO A 20 3.04 -9.46 -1.07
N ALA A 21 1.79 -9.56 -1.50
CA ALA A 21 0.61 -9.31 -0.67
C ALA A 21 -0.65 -10.00 -1.24
N ASN A 22 -1.72 -10.05 -0.44
CA ASN A 22 -3.03 -10.45 -0.96
C ASN A 22 -3.62 -9.30 -1.80
N ASN A 23 -3.55 -9.45 -3.13
CA ASN A 23 -4.05 -8.46 -4.09
C ASN A 23 -5.48 -8.73 -4.59
N LYS A 24 -6.21 -9.64 -3.95
CA LYS A 24 -7.62 -9.94 -4.27
C LYS A 24 -8.59 -9.37 -3.24
N GLY A 25 -8.17 -9.30 -1.98
CA GLY A 25 -8.99 -8.75 -0.90
C GLY A 25 -8.97 -7.22 -0.91
N ARG A 26 -10.15 -6.58 -0.97
CA ARG A 26 -10.28 -5.11 -0.94
C ARG A 26 -9.61 -4.49 0.28
N ARG A 27 -9.93 -4.98 1.47
CA ARG A 27 -9.30 -4.55 2.73
C ARG A 27 -7.77 -4.75 2.74
N SER A 28 -7.28 -5.83 2.14
CA SER A 28 -5.83 -6.07 2.06
C SER A 28 -5.14 -5.09 1.12
N LEU A 29 -5.73 -4.80 -0.04
CA LEU A 29 -5.19 -3.80 -0.96
C LEU A 29 -5.22 -2.40 -0.35
N ALA A 30 -6.33 -2.02 0.30
CA ALA A 30 -6.47 -0.76 1.00
C ALA A 30 -5.35 -0.57 2.04
N LEU A 31 -5.13 -1.58 2.89
CA LEU A 31 -4.06 -1.56 3.89
C LEU A 31 -2.67 -1.43 3.27
N VAL A 32 -2.40 -2.13 2.16
CA VAL A 32 -1.10 -2.03 1.47
C VAL A 32 -0.87 -0.63 0.92
N TYR A 33 -1.87 -0.02 0.29
CA TYR A 33 -1.76 1.35 -0.20
C TYR A 33 -1.63 2.37 0.94
N TRP A 34 -2.37 2.19 2.04
CA TRP A 34 -2.28 3.03 3.23
C TRP A 34 -0.86 2.99 3.84
N LEU A 35 -0.26 1.80 3.99
CA LEU A 35 1.11 1.63 4.47
C LEU A 35 2.14 2.24 3.51
N LEU A 36 1.98 2.04 2.20
CA LEU A 36 2.87 2.62 1.19
C LEU A 36 2.82 4.15 1.20
N ALA A 37 1.62 4.73 1.35
CA ALA A 37 1.44 6.18 1.45
C ALA A 37 2.12 6.73 2.70
N ARG A 38 1.92 6.09 3.86
CA ARG A 38 2.56 6.46 5.13
C ARG A 38 4.08 6.51 5.00
N GLU A 39 4.70 5.43 4.51
CA GLU A 39 6.16 5.36 4.38
C GLU A 39 6.70 6.32 3.30
N MET A 40 5.96 6.55 2.21
CA MET A 40 6.31 7.57 1.22
C MET A 40 6.31 8.99 1.80
N LEU A 41 5.30 9.35 2.59
CA LEU A 41 5.21 10.68 3.21
C LEU A 41 6.26 10.87 4.30
N LYS A 42 6.60 9.82 5.04
CA LYS A 42 7.73 9.82 5.98
C LYS A 42 9.06 10.00 5.26
N ALA A 43 9.29 9.30 4.15
CA ALA A 43 10.49 9.46 3.34
C ALA A 43 10.61 10.87 2.72
N LYS A 44 9.48 11.53 2.46
CA LYS A 44 9.42 12.93 2.02
C LYS A 44 9.53 13.96 3.15
N GLY A 45 9.50 13.54 4.41
CA GLY A 45 9.53 14.41 5.59
C GLY A 45 8.23 15.18 5.83
N THR A 46 7.13 14.83 5.16
CA THR A 46 5.81 15.44 5.34
C THR A 46 5.15 14.96 6.63
N VAL A 47 5.35 13.68 6.97
CA VAL A 47 4.88 13.04 8.20
C VAL A 47 6.10 12.62 9.02
N LYS A 48 6.09 12.91 10.32
CA LYS A 48 7.22 12.65 11.23
C LYS A 48 7.11 11.32 11.96
N SER A 49 5.90 10.80 12.12
CA SER A 49 5.65 9.59 12.90
C SER A 49 4.45 8.80 12.38
N ASP A 50 4.40 7.51 12.68
CA ASP A 50 3.28 6.65 12.31
C ASP A 50 1.98 7.15 12.96
N LEU A 51 2.04 7.57 14.22
CA LEU A 51 0.90 8.12 14.96
C LEU A 51 0.31 9.38 14.29
N GLU A 52 1.16 10.26 13.75
CA GLU A 52 0.69 11.46 13.05
C GLU A 52 -0.12 11.11 11.80
N PHE A 53 0.27 10.07 11.06
CA PHE A 53 -0.49 9.58 9.91
C PHE A 53 -1.77 8.86 10.34
N GLU A 54 -1.70 7.99 11.35
CA GLU A 54 -2.86 7.25 11.88
C GLU A 54 -3.95 8.15 12.45
N LEU A 55 -3.58 9.31 13.02
CA LEU A 55 -4.56 10.30 13.48
C LEU A 55 -5.19 11.11 12.35
N ALA A 56 -4.53 11.20 11.19
CA ALA A 56 -5.00 11.97 10.04
C ALA A 56 -5.79 11.12 9.04
N GLU A 57 -5.44 9.85 8.91
CA GLU A 57 -5.93 8.95 7.86
C GLU A 57 -6.44 7.63 8.47
N ASP A 58 -7.75 7.42 8.44
CA ASP A 58 -8.34 6.13 8.81
C ASP A 58 -8.18 5.12 7.66
N VAL A 59 -7.74 3.90 7.98
CA VAL A 59 -7.58 2.82 7.00
C VAL A 59 -8.93 2.39 6.39
N ASP A 60 -10.03 2.52 7.13
CA ASP A 60 -11.34 2.10 6.66
C ASP A 60 -11.84 3.02 5.52
N ASP A 61 -11.37 4.27 5.45
CA ASP A 61 -11.66 5.22 4.36
C ASP A 61 -10.94 4.86 3.05
N TRP A 62 -9.94 3.97 3.09
CA TRP A 62 -9.16 3.53 1.92
C TRP A 62 -9.77 2.29 1.24
N GLU A 63 -10.78 1.65 1.81
CA GLU A 63 -11.44 0.51 1.18
C GLU A 63 -12.31 0.94 0.00
N SER A 64 -12.13 0.30 -1.16
CA SER A 64 -12.99 0.55 -2.33
C SER A 64 -14.45 0.19 -2.03
N THR A 65 -15.34 1.14 -2.29
CA THR A 65 -16.79 0.94 -2.22
C THR A 65 -17.37 0.24 -3.46
N PHE A 66 -16.59 0.18 -4.54
CA PHE A 66 -16.92 -0.49 -5.80
C PHE A 66 -16.28 -1.88 -5.89
#